data_AF-A0AAV0B3D5-F1
#
_entry.id   AF-A0AAV0B3D5-F1
#
_cell.length_a   1.000
_cell.length_b   1.000
_cell.length_c   1.000
_cell.angle_alpha   90.00
_cell.angle_beta   90.00
_cell.angle_gamma   90.00
#
_symmetry.space_group_name_H-M   'P 1'
#
loop_
_entity.id
_entity.type
_entity.pdbx_description
1 polymer ?
#
loop_
_entity_poly.entity_id
_entity_poly.type
_entity_poly.pdbx_seq_one_letter_code
_entity_poly.pdbx_strand_id
1 'polypeptide(L)'
;MGLDSSQVDEVVEQLALIVDIMSFLAAEAAKVHDLCSKLIEDCLSVIGGYPQLIKAATTGLISIGLALAPDASDTDICVLLSGFLHPEAQAWYAALQAAQAKELLLEYNRFGMIIPESIEQEEPWKQQVALANALYQLALHWNKAEILPLFSFLIEQSLRDRHKELRTSMLAAGNSAINLHGSVHLEKSISVFQLTLLKSSTLSETKDYVTEAAALLLG
;
A
#
# COMPACT_ATOMS: atom_id res chain seq x y z
N MET A 1 5.44 10.48 36.08
CA MET A 1 6.66 11.16 35.62
C MET A 1 6.41 11.51 34.17
N GLY A 2 5.90 12.71 33.90
CA GLY A 2 5.58 13.16 32.55
C GLY A 2 6.88 13.53 31.84
N LEU A 3 7.04 13.07 30.60
CA LEU A 3 8.11 13.52 29.72
C LEU A 3 7.93 15.02 29.50
N ASP A 4 9.00 15.79 29.69
CA ASP A 4 9.00 17.23 29.37
C ASP A 4 8.93 17.38 27.85
N SER A 5 8.26 18.42 27.34
CA SER A 5 7.96 18.52 25.89
C SER A 5 9.23 18.53 25.02
N SER A 6 10.35 19.05 25.55
CA SER A 6 11.66 19.05 24.90
C SER A 6 12.24 17.64 24.70
N GLN A 7 11.98 16.71 25.61
CA GLN A 7 12.45 15.33 25.49
C GLN A 7 11.68 14.55 24.42
N VAL A 8 10.40 14.89 24.24
CA VAL A 8 9.58 14.30 23.17
C VAL A 8 10.07 14.76 21.80
N ASP A 9 10.40 16.04 21.64
CA ASP A 9 10.92 16.57 20.38
C ASP A 9 12.29 15.96 20.03
N GLU A 10 13.19 15.81 21.02
CA GLU A 10 14.49 15.16 20.80
C GLU A 10 14.36 13.70 20.36
N VAL A 11 13.45 12.92 20.99
CA VAL A 11 13.18 11.53 20.58
C VAL A 11 12.64 11.46 19.16
N VAL A 12 11.79 12.41 18.77
CA VAL A 12 11.21 12.47 17.43
C VAL A 12 12.27 12.78 16.37
N GLU A 13 13.17 13.72 16.64
CA GLU A 13 14.30 14.02 15.75
C GLU A 13 15.23 12.81 15.58
N GLN A 14 15.50 12.09 16.67
CA GLN A 14 16.30 10.87 16.62
C GLN A 14 15.61 9.76 15.81
N LEU A 15 14.31 9.56 16.00
CA LEU A 15 13.54 8.59 15.21
C LEU A 15 13.49 8.97 13.73
N ALA A 16 13.36 10.26 13.40
CA ALA A 16 13.43 10.72 12.01
C ALA A 16 14.78 10.37 11.37
N LEU A 17 15.88 10.64 12.08
CA LEU A 17 17.23 10.30 11.61
C LEU A 17 17.40 8.79 11.41
N ILE A 18 16.88 7.97 12.32
CA ILE A 18 16.92 6.51 12.21
C ILE A 18 16.18 6.06 10.95
N VAL A 19 14.96 6.55 10.73
CA VAL A 19 14.17 6.22 9.53
C VAL A 19 14.89 6.60 8.23
N ASP A 20 15.54 7.76 8.20
CA ASP A 20 16.31 8.19 7.03
C ASP A 20 17.52 7.27 6.77
N ILE A 21 18.23 6.86 7.82
CA ILE A 21 19.33 5.89 7.74
C ILE A 21 18.83 4.54 7.24
N MET A 22 17.70 4.05 7.77
CA MET A 22 17.09 2.78 7.34
C MET A 22 16.73 2.81 5.85
N SER A 23 16.13 3.92 5.39
CA SER A 23 15.80 4.13 3.98
C SER A 23 17.04 4.13 3.09
N PHE A 24 18.12 4.82 3.54
CA PHE A 24 19.38 4.86 2.82
C PHE A 24 20.06 3.47 2.73
N LEU A 25 19.96 2.67 3.79
CA LEU A 25 20.58 1.35 3.86
C LEU A 25 19.70 0.24 3.26
N ALA A 26 18.48 0.52 2.81
CA ALA A 26 17.51 -0.47 2.33
C ALA A 26 18.08 -1.48 1.32
N ALA A 27 18.84 -1.01 0.32
CA ALA A 27 19.44 -1.86 -0.70
C ALA A 27 20.53 -2.81 -0.15
N GLU A 28 21.25 -2.39 0.89
CA GLU A 28 22.25 -3.23 1.54
C GLU A 28 21.59 -4.18 2.55
N ALA A 29 20.53 -3.71 3.23
CA ALA A 29 19.75 -4.49 4.16
C ALA A 29 19.08 -5.71 3.49
N ALA A 30 18.66 -5.58 2.23
CA ALA A 30 18.09 -6.68 1.45
C ALA A 30 19.05 -7.86 1.25
N LYS A 31 20.36 -7.65 1.42
CA LYS A 31 21.39 -8.70 1.29
C LYS A 31 21.66 -9.41 2.61
N VAL A 32 21.13 -8.89 3.73
CA VAL A 32 21.37 -9.41 5.07
C VAL A 32 20.12 -10.14 5.55
N HIS A 33 20.29 -11.41 5.91
CA HIS A 33 19.21 -12.24 6.42
C HIS A 33 18.49 -11.57 7.61
N ASP A 34 17.15 -11.59 7.57
CA ASP A 34 16.23 -11.03 8.58
C ASP A 34 16.32 -9.52 8.86
N LEU A 35 17.23 -8.79 8.22
CA LEU A 35 17.36 -7.35 8.45
C LEU A 35 16.20 -6.58 7.81
N CYS A 36 15.80 -6.92 6.59
CA CYS A 36 14.65 -6.26 5.94
C CYS A 36 13.36 -6.42 6.72
N SER A 37 13.03 -7.64 7.15
CA SER A 37 11.89 -7.92 8.04
C SER A 37 11.90 -7.01 9.26
N LYS A 38 13.04 -6.87 9.95
CA LYS A 38 13.19 -5.97 11.10
C LYS A 38 12.90 -4.51 10.73
N LEU A 39 13.46 -4.03 9.62
CA LEU A 39 13.28 -2.65 9.19
C LEU A 39 11.82 -2.36 8.81
N ILE A 40 11.11 -3.33 8.24
CA ILE A 40 9.68 -3.22 7.94
C ILE A 40 8.88 -3.07 9.25
N GLU A 41 9.13 -3.93 10.25
CA GLU A 41 8.47 -3.84 11.56
C GLU A 41 8.73 -2.50 12.25
N ASP A 42 9.97 -2.02 12.21
CA ASP A 42 10.35 -0.74 12.80
C ASP A 42 9.64 0.44 12.09
N CYS A 43 9.57 0.44 10.76
CA CYS A 43 8.82 1.45 10.01
C CYS A 43 7.32 1.42 10.33
N LEU A 44 6.70 0.24 10.38
CA LEU A 44 5.28 0.10 10.74
C LEU A 44 5.01 0.60 12.17
N SER A 45 5.90 0.26 13.11
CA SER A 45 5.82 0.72 14.50
C SER A 45 5.94 2.25 14.60
N VAL A 46 6.84 2.87 13.83
CA VAL A 46 6.97 4.34 13.79
C VAL A 46 5.72 4.99 13.22
N ILE A 47 5.15 4.42 12.15
CA ILE A 47 3.91 4.95 11.53
C ILE A 47 2.73 4.88 12.52
N GLY A 48 2.61 3.79 13.27
CA GLY A 48 1.56 3.62 14.28
C GLY A 48 1.74 4.52 15.51
N GLY A 49 2.98 4.73 15.95
CA GLY A 49 3.27 5.44 17.20
C GLY A 49 3.50 6.95 17.07
N TYR A 50 3.94 7.44 15.91
CA TYR A 50 4.45 8.81 15.75
C TYR A 50 3.85 9.53 14.53
N PRO A 51 2.69 10.20 14.69
CA PRO A 51 1.98 10.84 13.58
C PRO A 51 2.81 11.84 12.77
N GLN A 52 3.71 12.59 13.41
CA GLN A 52 4.61 13.52 12.72
C GLN A 52 5.66 12.85 11.82
N LEU A 53 5.92 11.55 12.01
CA LEU A 53 6.93 10.80 11.25
C LEU A 53 6.34 9.91 10.16
N ILE A 54 5.01 9.83 10.04
CA ILE A 54 4.31 8.96 9.08
C ILE A 54 4.91 9.10 7.68
N LYS A 55 5.06 10.33 7.17
CA LYS A 55 5.57 10.56 5.81
C LYS A 55 7.00 10.01 5.61
N ALA A 56 7.88 10.25 6.59
CA ALA A 56 9.27 9.78 6.53
C ALA A 56 9.31 8.24 6.58
N ALA A 57 8.60 7.65 7.54
CA ALA A 57 8.56 6.21 7.73
C ALA A 57 7.88 5.46 6.57
N THR A 58 6.83 6.02 5.98
CA THR A 58 6.22 5.50 4.74
C THR A 58 7.21 5.51 3.59
N THR A 59 7.96 6.61 3.42
CA THR A 59 8.99 6.71 2.37
C THR A 59 10.09 5.67 2.57
N GLY A 60 10.55 5.49 3.82
CA GLY A 60 11.51 4.45 4.17
C GLY A 60 10.99 3.04 3.88
N LEU A 61 9.74 2.76 4.26
CA LEU A 61 9.11 1.46 4.01
C LEU A 61 8.98 1.15 2.52
N ILE A 62 8.62 2.15 1.70
CA ILE A 62 8.58 2.00 0.22
C ILE A 62 9.98 1.71 -0.33
N SER A 63 11.01 2.44 0.12
CA SER A 63 12.40 2.18 -0.30
C SER A 63 12.85 0.76 0.07
N ILE A 64 12.46 0.26 1.25
CA ILE A 64 12.73 -1.12 1.68
C ILE A 64 11.99 -2.12 0.80
N GLY A 65 10.69 -1.93 0.55
CA GLY A 65 9.89 -2.81 -0.31
C GLY A 65 10.44 -2.91 -1.74
N LEU A 66 10.88 -1.78 -2.31
CA LEU A 66 11.53 -1.75 -3.63
C LEU A 66 12.87 -2.48 -3.65
N ALA A 67 13.67 -2.34 -2.59
CA ALA A 67 14.94 -3.05 -2.47
C ALA A 67 14.75 -4.56 -2.29
N LEU A 68 13.65 -4.97 -1.65
CA LEU A 68 13.31 -6.36 -1.37
C LEU A 68 12.80 -7.12 -2.60
N ALA A 69 12.07 -6.45 -3.50
CA ALA A 69 11.36 -7.06 -4.62
C ALA A 69 12.11 -8.15 -5.44
N PRO A 70 13.42 -8.04 -5.75
CA PRO A 70 14.12 -9.08 -6.52
C PRO A 70 14.42 -10.36 -5.74
N ASP A 71 14.63 -10.29 -4.42
CA ASP A 71 15.17 -11.38 -3.59
C ASP A 71 14.38 -11.59 -2.27
N ALA A 72 13.09 -11.23 -2.28
CA ALA A 72 12.23 -11.24 -1.11
C ALA A 72 12.14 -12.64 -0.46
N SER A 73 12.50 -12.76 0.83
CA SER A 73 12.28 -14.01 1.56
C SER A 73 10.82 -14.16 2.00
N ASP A 74 10.39 -15.39 2.28
CA ASP A 74 9.05 -15.67 2.83
C ASP A 74 8.78 -14.86 4.10
N THR A 75 9.79 -14.69 4.96
CA THR A 75 9.69 -13.88 6.18
C THR A 75 9.40 -12.41 5.86
N ASP A 76 10.14 -11.83 4.91
CA ASP A 76 9.96 -10.42 4.54
C ASP A 76 8.58 -10.17 3.93
N ILE A 77 8.10 -11.11 3.10
CA ILE A 77 6.75 -11.07 2.55
C ILE A 77 5.72 -11.16 3.69
N CYS A 78 5.85 -12.12 4.60
CA CYS A 78 4.93 -12.26 5.73
C CYS A 78 4.87 -11.01 6.61
N VAL A 79 6.02 -10.41 6.92
CA VAL A 79 6.10 -9.19 7.72
C VAL A 79 5.48 -8.01 6.97
N LEU A 80 5.72 -7.86 5.67
CA LEU A 80 5.07 -6.81 4.87
C LEU A 80 3.55 -6.99 4.83
N LEU A 81 3.07 -8.22 4.64
CA LEU A 81 1.64 -8.55 4.65
C LEU A 81 1.00 -8.31 6.02
N SER A 82 1.76 -8.42 7.13
CA SER A 82 1.27 -8.09 8.46
C SER A 82 0.89 -6.61 8.60
N GLY A 83 1.51 -5.73 7.82
CA GLY A 83 1.14 -4.31 7.74
C GLY A 83 -0.28 -4.08 7.25
N PHE A 84 -0.87 -5.02 6.51
CA PHE A 84 -2.29 -4.96 6.11
C PHE A 84 -3.27 -5.27 7.23
N LEU A 85 -2.77 -5.71 8.38
CA LEU A 85 -3.56 -6.00 9.58
C LEU A 85 -3.27 -4.97 10.69
N HIS A 86 -2.58 -3.88 10.35
CA HIS A 86 -2.25 -2.84 11.31
C HIS A 86 -3.47 -1.97 11.63
N PRO A 87 -3.77 -1.70 12.91
CA PRO A 87 -4.97 -0.95 13.29
C PRO A 87 -4.99 0.49 12.78
N GLU A 88 -3.82 1.12 12.65
CA GLU A 88 -3.67 2.43 12.04
C GLU A 88 -3.71 2.36 10.51
N ALA A 89 -4.73 3.00 9.91
CA ALA A 89 -4.90 3.08 8.46
C ALA A 89 -3.65 3.57 7.70
N GLN A 90 -2.83 4.43 8.32
CA GLN A 90 -1.61 4.95 7.69
C GLN A 90 -0.54 3.87 7.52
N ALA A 91 -0.42 2.94 8.48
CA ALA A 91 0.47 1.80 8.37
C ALA A 91 -0.02 0.83 7.29
N TRP A 92 -1.35 0.63 7.20
CA TRP A 92 -1.97 -0.13 6.11
C TRP A 92 -1.63 0.45 4.73
N TYR A 93 -1.82 1.76 4.53
CA TYR A 93 -1.49 2.41 3.25
C TYR A 93 0.00 2.35 2.94
N ALA A 94 0.87 2.50 3.93
CA ALA A 94 2.31 2.44 3.73
C ALA A 94 2.76 1.02 3.33
N ALA A 95 2.27 -0.01 4.01
CA ALA A 95 2.51 -1.40 3.63
C ALA A 95 2.01 -1.68 2.21
N LEU A 96 0.85 -1.12 1.85
CA LEU A 96 0.27 -1.31 0.51
C LEU A 96 1.13 -0.66 -0.56
N GLN A 97 1.58 0.57 -0.33
CA GLN A 97 2.49 1.27 -1.25
C GLN A 97 3.83 0.54 -1.40
N ALA A 98 4.35 -0.04 -0.32
CA ALA A 98 5.59 -0.82 -0.37
C ALA A 98 5.42 -2.19 -1.06
N ALA A 99 4.23 -2.80 -0.96
CA ALA A 99 3.90 -4.05 -1.66
C ALA A 99 3.50 -3.83 -3.13
N GLN A 100 3.12 -2.60 -3.50
CA GLN A 100 2.82 -2.26 -4.89
C GLN A 100 4.10 -2.29 -5.71
N ALA A 101 4.03 -2.95 -6.86
CA ALA A 101 5.13 -2.98 -7.79
C ALA A 101 5.37 -1.59 -8.40
N LYS A 102 6.66 -1.26 -8.57
CA LYS A 102 7.13 0.04 -9.07
C LYS A 102 6.48 0.35 -10.42
N GLU A 103 5.81 1.49 -10.52
CA GLU A 103 5.34 2.01 -11.81
C GLU A 103 6.54 2.23 -12.72
N LEU A 104 6.52 1.63 -13.90
CA LEU A 104 7.62 1.71 -14.84
C LEU A 104 7.53 3.06 -15.54
N LEU A 105 8.55 3.88 -15.34
CA LEU A 105 8.72 5.14 -16.04
C LEU A 105 9.88 5.00 -17.02
N LEU A 106 9.74 5.66 -18.17
CA LEU A 106 10.84 5.78 -19.10
C LEU A 106 12.01 6.46 -18.41
N GLU A 107 13.15 5.79 -18.40
CA GLU A 107 14.38 6.33 -17.84
C GLU A 107 15.15 7.05 -18.93
N TYR A 108 15.78 8.17 -18.59
CA TYR A 108 16.54 8.99 -19.51
C TYR A 108 17.99 9.05 -19.06
N ASN A 109 18.91 8.85 -20.00
CA ASN A 109 20.32 9.05 -19.73
C ASN A 109 20.64 10.55 -19.56
N ARG A 110 21.90 10.84 -19.20
CA ARG A 110 22.40 12.22 -19.00
C ARG A 110 22.27 13.15 -20.22
N PHE A 111 21.94 12.62 -21.39
CA PHE A 111 21.72 13.38 -22.63
C PHE A 111 20.23 13.51 -22.99
N GLY A 112 19.33 13.08 -22.11
CA GLY A 112 17.88 13.13 -22.34
C GLY A 112 17.37 12.09 -23.34
N MET A 113 18.15 11.05 -23.64
CA MET A 113 17.71 9.95 -24.50
C MET A 113 17.15 8.80 -23.66
N ILE A 114 16.07 8.17 -24.14
CA ILE A 114 15.44 7.03 -23.47
C ILE A 114 16.43 5.88 -23.38
N ILE A 115 16.52 5.26 -22.20
CA ILE A 115 17.29 4.05 -21.94
C ILE A 115 16.50 2.86 -22.50
N PRO A 116 17.01 2.11 -23.50
CA PRO A 116 16.29 1.02 -24.16
C PRO A 116 15.69 0.00 -23.19
N GLU A 117 16.43 -0.32 -22.12
CA GLU A 117 16.02 -1.25 -21.07
C GLU A 117 14.75 -0.80 -20.36
N SER A 118 14.47 0.52 -20.26
CA SER A 118 13.23 1.04 -19.67
C SER A 118 12.00 0.88 -20.57
N ILE A 119 12.19 0.64 -21.86
CA ILE A 119 11.11 0.40 -22.83
C ILE A 119 10.66 -1.07 -22.78
N GLU A 120 11.60 -1.98 -22.52
CA GLU A 120 11.38 -3.43 -22.59
C GLU A 120 10.85 -4.02 -21.28
N GLN A 121 10.66 -3.20 -20.23
CA GLN A 121 10.13 -3.67 -18.96
C GLN A 121 8.65 -4.07 -19.08
N GLU A 122 8.33 -5.32 -18.71
CA GLU A 122 6.95 -5.79 -18.65
C GLU A 122 6.17 -5.04 -17.55
N GLU A 123 5.00 -4.53 -17.91
CA GLU A 123 4.15 -3.83 -16.95
C GLU A 123 3.81 -4.66 -15.71
N PRO A 124 3.87 -4.03 -14.53
CA PRO A 124 3.86 -4.75 -13.26
C PRO A 124 2.46 -5.20 -12.79
N TRP A 125 1.45 -5.11 -13.66
CA TRP A 125 0.06 -5.41 -13.29
C TRP A 125 -0.13 -6.87 -12.86
N LYS A 126 0.71 -7.80 -13.36
CA LYS A 126 0.70 -9.21 -12.94
C LYS A 126 1.13 -9.36 -11.48
N GLN A 127 2.12 -8.60 -11.02
CA GLN A 127 2.52 -8.56 -9.60
C GLN A 127 1.39 -7.98 -8.75
N GLN A 128 0.67 -6.98 -9.27
CA GLN A 128 -0.49 -6.41 -8.58
C GLN A 128 -1.67 -7.40 -8.48
N VAL A 129 -1.81 -8.35 -9.41
CA VAL A 129 -2.78 -9.47 -9.27
C VAL A 129 -2.40 -10.37 -8.10
N ALA A 130 -1.10 -10.64 -7.87
CA ALA A 130 -0.66 -11.38 -6.70
C ALA A 130 -1.00 -10.66 -5.38
N LEU A 131 -0.83 -9.33 -5.34
CA LEU A 131 -1.28 -8.51 -4.22
C LEU A 131 -2.80 -8.61 -4.01
N ALA A 132 -3.60 -8.57 -5.08
CA ALA A 132 -5.04 -8.75 -4.99
C ALA A 132 -5.43 -10.11 -4.37
N ASN A 133 -4.74 -11.18 -4.77
CA ASN A 133 -4.94 -12.51 -4.20
C ASN A 133 -4.53 -12.58 -2.73
N ALA A 134 -3.45 -11.92 -2.33
CA ALA A 134 -3.05 -11.82 -0.92
C ALA A 134 -4.13 -11.12 -0.09
N LEU A 135 -4.65 -9.98 -0.56
CA LEU A 135 -5.75 -9.26 0.10
C LEU A 135 -7.01 -10.13 0.20
N TYR A 136 -7.34 -10.90 -0.85
CA TYR A 136 -8.47 -11.84 -0.83
C TYR A 136 -8.32 -12.90 0.27
N GLN A 137 -7.14 -13.49 0.43
CA GLN A 137 -6.87 -14.50 1.47
C GLN A 137 -6.86 -13.88 2.87
N LEU A 138 -6.35 -12.65 3.01
CA LEU A 138 -6.32 -11.94 4.28
C LEU A 138 -7.69 -11.45 4.74
N ALA A 139 -8.70 -11.43 3.87
CA ALA A 139 -10.05 -10.96 4.20
C ALA A 139 -10.62 -11.63 5.46
N LEU A 140 -10.29 -12.89 5.77
CA LEU A 140 -10.75 -13.58 6.97
C LEU A 140 -10.12 -13.09 8.28
N HIS A 141 -9.01 -12.36 8.20
CA HIS A 141 -8.26 -11.82 9.33
C HIS A 141 -8.49 -10.33 9.57
N TRP A 142 -9.19 -9.66 8.65
CA TRP A 142 -9.46 -8.24 8.79
C TRP A 142 -10.41 -7.96 9.94
N ASN A 143 -10.17 -6.85 10.61
CA ASN A 143 -11.07 -6.24 11.55
C ASN A 143 -11.74 -5.02 10.90
N LYS A 144 -12.63 -4.36 11.66
CA LYS A 144 -13.44 -3.24 11.17
C LYS A 144 -12.62 -2.03 10.73
N ALA A 145 -11.43 -1.83 11.29
CA ALA A 145 -10.55 -0.70 11.01
C ALA A 145 -9.91 -0.80 9.61
N GLU A 146 -9.64 -2.00 9.09
CA GLU A 146 -8.99 -2.16 7.77
C GLU A 146 -9.98 -2.16 6.59
N ILE A 147 -11.27 -2.39 6.84
CA ILE A 147 -12.30 -2.44 5.78
C ILE A 147 -12.38 -1.13 5.01
N LEU A 148 -12.40 0.01 5.70
CA LEU A 148 -12.54 1.31 5.07
C LEU A 148 -11.30 1.71 4.25
N PRO A 149 -10.06 1.58 4.77
CA PRO A 149 -8.84 1.76 3.98
C PRO A 149 -8.80 0.90 2.71
N LEU A 150 -9.22 -0.37 2.78
CA LEU A 150 -9.33 -1.20 1.58
C LEU A 150 -10.24 -0.55 0.55
N PHE A 151 -11.48 -0.18 0.91
CA PHE A 151 -12.42 0.35 -0.07
C PHE A 151 -11.92 1.64 -0.70
N SER A 152 -11.34 2.53 0.08
CA SER A 152 -10.70 3.74 -0.45
C SER A 152 -9.64 3.39 -1.49
N PHE A 153 -8.75 2.43 -1.20
CA PHE A 153 -7.76 1.95 -2.16
C PHE A 153 -8.38 1.34 -3.42
N LEU A 154 -9.38 0.47 -3.27
CA LEU A 154 -10.03 -0.18 -4.41
C LEU A 154 -10.62 0.85 -5.37
N ILE A 155 -11.30 1.86 -4.83
CA ILE A 155 -11.96 2.90 -5.63
C ILE A 155 -10.96 3.86 -6.26
N GLU A 156 -9.95 4.28 -5.50
CA GLU A 156 -9.01 5.32 -5.93
C GLU A 156 -7.96 4.80 -6.91
N GLN A 157 -7.58 3.52 -6.79
CA GLN A 157 -6.49 2.94 -7.56
C GLN A 157 -6.93 1.72 -8.37
N SER A 158 -7.32 0.63 -7.71
CA SER A 158 -7.26 -0.69 -8.36
C SER A 158 -8.43 -0.99 -9.31
N LEU A 159 -9.65 -0.53 -9.00
CA LEU A 159 -10.83 -0.67 -9.87
C LEU A 159 -10.79 0.30 -11.06
N ARG A 160 -9.88 1.27 -11.04
CA ARG A 160 -9.63 2.22 -12.13
C ARG A 160 -8.61 1.72 -13.13
N ASP A 161 -7.93 0.61 -12.83
CA ASP A 161 -6.85 0.09 -13.66
C ASP A 161 -7.34 -0.27 -15.07
N ARG A 162 -6.48 -0.15 -16.08
CA ARG A 162 -6.81 -0.45 -17.47
C ARG A 162 -6.95 -1.95 -17.75
N HIS A 163 -6.26 -2.80 -17.00
CA HIS A 163 -6.23 -4.25 -17.16
C HIS A 163 -7.42 -4.90 -16.44
N LYS A 164 -8.31 -5.53 -17.21
CA LYS A 164 -9.53 -6.16 -16.69
C LYS A 164 -9.24 -7.25 -15.65
N GLU A 165 -8.14 -7.99 -15.82
CA GLU A 165 -7.76 -9.08 -14.91
C GLU A 165 -7.40 -8.57 -13.51
N LEU A 166 -6.65 -7.46 -13.44
CA LEU A 166 -6.35 -6.80 -12.17
C LEU A 166 -7.63 -6.27 -11.51
N ARG A 167 -8.48 -5.58 -12.27
CA ARG A 167 -9.79 -5.12 -11.75
C ARG A 167 -10.63 -6.26 -11.20
N THR A 168 -10.68 -7.39 -11.90
CA THR A 168 -11.46 -8.57 -11.50
C THR A 168 -10.93 -9.19 -10.21
N SER A 169 -9.60 -9.33 -10.10
CA SER A 169 -8.96 -9.90 -8.90
C SER A 169 -9.15 -9.01 -7.67
N MET A 170 -9.02 -7.70 -7.86
CA MET A 170 -9.23 -6.70 -6.81
C MET A 170 -10.70 -6.62 -6.37
N LEU A 171 -11.64 -6.74 -7.32
CA LEU A 171 -13.07 -6.85 -7.02
C LEU A 171 -13.39 -8.08 -6.19
N ALA A 172 -12.76 -9.23 -6.50
CA ALA A 172 -12.92 -10.45 -5.71
C ALA A 172 -12.43 -10.26 -4.27
N ALA A 173 -11.29 -9.60 -4.07
CA ALA A 173 -10.77 -9.27 -2.74
C ALA A 173 -11.75 -8.38 -1.95
N GLY A 174 -12.29 -7.33 -2.58
CA GLY A 174 -13.31 -6.47 -1.99
C GLY A 174 -14.58 -7.23 -1.60
N ASN A 175 -15.10 -8.09 -2.48
CA ASN A 175 -16.27 -8.91 -2.22
C ASN A 175 -16.05 -9.89 -1.05
N SER A 176 -14.88 -10.50 -0.95
CA SER A 176 -14.52 -11.37 0.17
C SER A 176 -14.64 -10.61 1.50
N ALA A 177 -14.11 -9.38 1.54
CA ALA A 177 -14.17 -8.53 2.71
C ALA A 177 -15.60 -8.08 3.08
N ILE A 178 -16.44 -7.73 2.10
CA ILE A 178 -17.86 -7.40 2.34
C ILE A 178 -18.61 -8.60 2.89
N ASN A 179 -18.45 -9.78 2.27
CA ASN A 179 -19.17 -10.97 2.68
C ASN A 179 -18.85 -11.38 4.13
N LEU A 180 -17.61 -11.15 4.56
CA LEU A 180 -17.16 -11.48 5.91
C LEU A 180 -17.47 -10.38 6.95
N HIS A 181 -17.42 -9.09 6.56
CA HIS A 181 -17.42 -7.97 7.52
C HIS A 181 -18.46 -6.87 7.24
N GLY A 182 -19.21 -6.97 6.15
CA GLY A 182 -19.96 -5.87 5.53
C GLY A 182 -21.21 -5.37 6.27
N SER A 183 -21.78 -6.17 7.17
CA SER A 183 -23.04 -5.83 7.88
C SER A 183 -22.98 -4.56 8.73
N VAL A 184 -21.78 -4.05 9.05
CA VAL A 184 -21.57 -2.86 9.89
C VAL A 184 -21.07 -1.64 9.11
N HIS A 185 -20.55 -1.81 7.89
CA HIS A 185 -19.81 -0.77 7.15
C HIS A 185 -20.42 -0.40 5.80
N LEU A 186 -21.42 -1.15 5.33
CA LEU A 186 -22.02 -0.95 4.00
C LEU A 186 -22.48 0.49 3.75
N GLU A 187 -23.18 1.12 4.69
CA GLU A 187 -23.67 2.51 4.53
C GLU A 187 -22.54 3.56 4.40
N LYS A 188 -21.47 3.41 5.21
CA LYS A 188 -20.30 4.29 5.13
C LYS A 188 -19.49 4.04 3.85
N SER A 189 -19.33 2.78 3.46
CA SER A 189 -18.70 2.40 2.20
C SER A 189 -19.47 2.95 1.01
N ILE A 190 -20.80 2.83 0.98
CA ILE A 190 -21.68 3.45 -0.04
C ILE A 190 -21.42 4.96 -0.14
N SER A 191 -21.36 5.65 1.01
CA SER A 191 -21.12 7.09 1.04
C SER A 191 -19.76 7.46 0.43
N VAL A 192 -18.71 6.67 0.71
CA VAL A 192 -17.38 6.86 0.10
C VAL A 192 -17.41 6.59 -1.40
N PHE A 193 -18.04 5.50 -1.83
CA PHE A 193 -18.25 5.19 -3.26
C PHE A 193 -18.94 6.34 -4.00
N GLN A 194 -20.05 6.83 -3.46
CA GLN A 194 -20.83 7.92 -4.04
C GLN A 194 -20.03 9.23 -4.11
N LEU A 195 -19.35 9.61 -3.03
CA LEU A 195 -18.53 10.82 -2.99
C LEU A 195 -17.38 10.77 -4.00
N THR A 196 -16.71 9.63 -4.15
CA THR A 196 -15.58 9.48 -5.07
C THR A 196 -16.06 9.41 -6.53
N LEU A 197 -17.19 8.76 -6.80
CA LEU A 197 -17.84 8.78 -8.13
C LEU A 197 -18.28 10.19 -8.53
N LEU A 198 -18.83 10.97 -7.60
CA LEU A 198 -19.26 12.36 -7.84
C LEU A 198 -18.09 13.32 -8.09
N LYS A 199 -16.95 13.12 -7.41
CA LYS A 199 -15.71 13.89 -7.62
C LYS A 199 -15.06 13.61 -8.98
N SER A 200 -15.33 12.45 -9.59
CA SER A 200 -14.85 12.14 -10.94
C SER A 200 -15.68 12.89 -12.00
N SER A 201 -15.21 14.10 -12.35
CA SER A 201 -15.84 15.01 -13.32
C SER A 201 -15.57 14.66 -14.80
N THR A 202 -14.96 13.51 -15.09
CA THR A 202 -14.59 13.11 -16.46
C THR A 202 -15.53 12.03 -17.03
N LEU A 203 -16.04 12.27 -18.24
CA LEU A 203 -16.68 11.30 -19.13
C LEU A 203 -15.59 10.33 -19.64
N SER A 204 -15.28 9.28 -18.89
CA SER A 204 -14.19 8.34 -19.19
C SER A 204 -14.61 6.91 -18.87
N GLU A 205 -14.18 5.94 -19.67
CA GLU A 205 -14.36 4.49 -19.45
C GLU A 205 -13.99 4.05 -18.02
N THR A 206 -13.04 4.73 -17.38
CA THR A 206 -12.66 4.49 -15.98
C THR A 206 -13.83 4.71 -15.01
N LYS A 207 -14.71 5.67 -15.29
CA LYS A 207 -15.91 5.92 -14.47
C LYS A 207 -16.91 4.78 -14.61
N ASP A 208 -17.05 4.22 -15.81
CA ASP A 208 -17.93 3.08 -16.07
C ASP A 208 -17.45 1.84 -15.31
N TYR A 209 -16.14 1.55 -15.35
CA TYR A 209 -15.56 0.42 -14.60
C TYR A 209 -15.76 0.55 -13.09
N VAL A 210 -15.53 1.74 -12.52
CA VAL A 210 -15.72 1.96 -11.08
C VAL A 210 -17.20 1.89 -10.71
N THR A 211 -18.10 2.39 -11.56
CA THR A 211 -19.54 2.35 -11.31
C THR A 211 -20.07 0.92 -11.35
N GLU A 212 -19.66 0.13 -12.33
CA GLU A 212 -19.98 -1.29 -12.44
C GLU A 212 -19.43 -2.08 -11.24
N ALA A 213 -18.16 -1.86 -10.88
CA ALA A 213 -17.55 -2.49 -9.71
C ALA A 213 -18.25 -2.11 -8.40
N ALA A 214 -18.63 -0.84 -8.23
CA ALA A 214 -19.39 -0.39 -7.07
C ALA A 214 -20.76 -1.07 -7.00
N ALA A 215 -21.48 -1.19 -8.12
CA ALA A 215 -22.75 -1.92 -8.17
C ALA A 215 -22.56 -3.40 -7.79
N LEU A 216 -21.51 -4.05 -8.31
CA LEU A 216 -21.20 -5.45 -8.00
C LEU A 216 -20.80 -5.68 -6.54
N LEU A 217 -20.09 -4.73 -5.92
CA LEU A 217 -19.72 -4.79 -4.50
C LEU A 217 -20.90 -4.56 -3.57
N LEU A 218 -21.85 -3.71 -3.99
CA LEU A 218 -22.96 -3.28 -3.15
C LEU A 218 -24.21 -4.15 -3.27
N GLY A 219 -24.38 -4.87 -4.38
CA GLY A 219 -25.48 -5.83 -4.59
C GLY A 219 -26.83 -5.17 -4.74
#